data_AF-A0A3C0VKA2-F1
#
_entry.id   AF-A0A3C0VKA2-F1
#
_cell.length_a   1.000
_cell.length_b   1.000
_cell.length_c   1.000
_cell.angle_alpha   90.00
_cell.angle_beta   90.00
_cell.angle_gamma   90.00
#
_symmetry.space_group_name_H-M   'P 1'
#
loop_
_entity.id
_entity.type
_entity.pdbx_description
1 polymer ?
#
loop_
_entity_poly.entity_id
_entity_poly.type
_entity_poly.pdbx_seq_one_letter_code
_entity_poly.pdbx_strand_id
1 'polypeptide(L)'
;MASRRRRRTTRVAPTPTEAVLESISDGVFTVDMDWRITSFNRAAEQITGIPRAEALGQRCSEVFRSSMCEAECALGRTLKTGKPIIGRAGFIVDAEGRRIPISVSTAVLRDARGRVAGGAETFRDMSEIEALRQELAGRVRLGDLSSRSPLMQRVFDILPAIAASASTVLVAGETGTGKELVARTIHSLSPRRDGPFVAVNCAALPDTLLESELFG
;
A
#
# COMPACT_ATOMS: atom_id res chain seq x y z
N MET A 1 -18.50 50.62 33.84
CA MET A 1 -18.01 50.51 32.45
C MET A 1 -16.51 50.19 32.49
N ALA A 2 -16.14 48.91 32.44
CA ALA A 2 -14.74 48.48 32.48
C ALA A 2 -14.30 48.02 31.08
N SER A 3 -13.30 48.72 30.54
CA SER A 3 -12.75 48.56 29.19
C SER A 3 -11.99 47.23 29.03
N ARG A 4 -12.53 46.31 28.23
CA ARG A 4 -11.84 45.12 27.71
C ARG A 4 -10.82 45.53 26.64
N ARG A 5 -9.54 45.63 26.99
CA ARG A 5 -8.43 45.65 26.02
C ARG A 5 -8.24 44.24 25.44
N ARG A 6 -8.79 43.98 24.24
CA ARG A 6 -8.43 42.82 23.41
C ARG A 6 -6.97 42.96 22.99
N ARG A 7 -6.10 42.07 23.47
CA ARG A 7 -4.75 41.88 22.93
C ARG A 7 -4.88 41.37 21.48
N ARG A 8 -4.51 42.21 20.52
CA ARG A 8 -4.30 41.81 19.12
C ARG A 8 -2.99 41.02 19.06
N THR A 9 -3.07 39.71 18.86
CA THR A 9 -1.94 38.88 18.46
C THR A 9 -1.59 39.20 17.00
N THR A 10 -0.47 39.86 16.79
CA THR A 10 0.13 40.09 15.46
C THR A 10 0.58 38.75 14.88
N ARG A 11 -0.18 38.19 13.95
CA ARG A 11 0.26 37.07 13.09
C ARG A 11 1.30 37.62 12.12
N VAL A 12 2.57 37.24 12.32
CA VAL A 12 3.66 37.46 11.36
C VAL A 12 3.37 36.59 10.12
N ALA A 13 3.49 37.14 8.92
CA ALA A 13 3.30 36.38 7.68
C ALA A 13 4.38 35.28 7.57
N PRO A 14 4.02 34.05 7.19
CA PRO A 14 4.99 32.96 7.07
C PRO A 14 6.05 33.31 6.02
N THR A 15 7.30 32.94 6.29
CA THR A 15 8.39 33.12 5.33
C THR A 15 8.12 32.28 4.06
N PRO A 16 8.67 32.66 2.89
CA PRO A 16 8.43 31.90 1.64
C PRO A 16 8.77 30.41 1.77
N THR A 17 9.82 30.07 2.51
CA THR A 17 10.22 28.68 2.79
C THR A 17 9.22 27.94 3.67
N GLU A 18 8.64 28.61 4.66
CA GLU A 18 7.62 28.04 5.54
C GLU A 18 6.31 27.83 4.77
N ALA A 19 5.91 28.78 3.91
CA ALA A 19 4.74 28.62 3.06
C ALA A 19 4.86 27.41 2.10
N VAL A 20 6.06 27.16 1.56
CA VAL A 20 6.32 25.97 0.72
C VAL A 20 6.13 24.71 1.54
N LEU A 21 6.78 24.59 2.71
CA LEU A 21 6.67 23.40 3.57
C LEU A 21 5.23 23.11 4.02
N GLU A 22 4.45 24.15 4.32
CA GLU A 22 3.05 24.02 4.75
C GLU A 22 2.09 23.63 3.61
N SER A 23 2.49 23.80 2.35
CA SER A 23 1.69 23.43 1.17
C SER A 23 1.90 21.99 0.70
N ILE A 24 2.91 21.30 1.25
CA ILE A 24 3.26 19.92 0.86
C ILE A 24 2.34 18.93 1.57
N SER A 25 1.78 17.97 0.82
CA SER A 25 0.93 16.90 1.36
C SER A 25 1.71 15.80 2.09
N ASP A 26 2.99 15.63 1.74
CA ASP A 26 3.89 14.74 2.47
C ASP A 26 4.27 15.38 3.82
N GLY A 27 4.35 14.56 4.87
CA GLY A 27 4.84 15.00 6.17
C GLY A 27 6.32 15.37 6.05
N VAL A 28 6.68 16.56 6.53
CA VAL A 28 8.07 17.05 6.52
C VAL A 28 8.45 17.48 7.91
N PHE A 29 9.59 16.96 8.39
CA PHE A 29 10.22 17.43 9.61
C PHE A 29 11.73 17.55 9.45
N THR A 30 12.33 18.35 10.32
CA THR A 30 13.79 18.50 10.40
C THR A 30 14.26 18.23 11.81
N VAL A 31 15.49 17.77 11.95
CA VAL A 31 16.15 17.57 13.25
C VAL A 31 17.48 18.29 13.29
N ASP A 32 17.91 18.69 14.48
CA ASP A 32 19.29 19.10 14.74
C ASP A 32 20.23 17.89 14.96
N MET A 33 21.49 18.17 15.31
CA MET A 33 22.49 17.14 15.60
C MET A 33 22.22 16.35 16.90
N ASP A 34 21.35 16.85 17.77
CA ASP A 34 20.90 16.19 19.00
C ASP A 34 19.62 15.36 18.80
N TRP A 35 19.19 15.21 17.54
CA TRP A 35 17.97 14.50 17.11
C TRP A 35 16.66 15.15 17.54
N ARG A 36 16.70 16.44 17.89
CA ARG A 36 15.52 17.21 18.29
C ARG A 36 14.83 17.80 17.08
N ILE A 37 13.51 17.69 17.03
CA ILE A 37 12.72 18.22 15.91
C ILE A 37 12.77 19.76 15.93
N THR A 38 13.22 20.35 14.82
CA THR A 38 13.37 21.80 14.62
C THR A 38 12.30 22.40 13.71
N SER A 39 11.66 21.57 12.87
CA SER A 39 10.54 21.94 12.02
C SER A 39 9.60 20.75 11.87
N PHE A 40 8.30 21.02 11.72
CA PHE A 40 7.25 20.03 11.59
C PHE A 40 6.08 20.69 10.85
N ASN A 41 5.77 20.27 9.62
CA ASN A 41 4.73 20.90 8.81
C ASN A 41 3.32 20.39 9.18
N ARG A 42 2.29 21.07 8.67
CA ARG A 42 0.89 20.66 8.85
C ARG A 42 0.60 19.22 8.43
N ALA A 43 1.17 18.74 7.33
CA ALA A 43 0.95 17.37 6.89
C ALA A 43 1.50 16.35 7.88
N ALA A 44 2.65 16.64 8.51
CA ALA A 44 3.19 15.79 9.56
C ALA A 44 2.25 15.72 10.77
N GLU A 45 1.64 16.84 11.19
CA GLU A 45 0.60 16.84 12.25
C GLU A 45 -0.60 15.96 11.88
N GLN A 46 -1.08 16.09 10.64
CA GLN A 46 -2.25 15.35 10.17
C GLN A 46 -2.01 13.84 10.08
N ILE A 47 -0.85 13.43 9.55
CA ILE A 47 -0.53 12.02 9.37
C ILE A 47 -0.21 11.34 10.72
N THR A 48 0.50 12.03 11.61
CA THR A 48 0.91 11.45 12.91
C THR A 48 -0.14 11.58 14.00
N GLY A 49 -1.06 12.54 13.87
CA GLY A 49 -1.97 12.95 14.93
C GLY A 49 -1.31 13.77 16.04
N ILE A 50 -0.02 14.11 15.91
CA ILE A 50 0.75 14.80 16.95
C ILE A 50 0.79 16.30 16.65
N PRO A 51 0.37 17.18 17.59
CA PRO A 51 0.48 18.62 17.41
C PRO A 51 1.94 19.08 17.26
N ARG A 52 2.20 20.02 16.36
CA ARG A 52 3.52 20.64 16.13
C ARG A 52 4.11 21.19 17.42
N ALA A 53 3.28 21.79 18.27
CA ALA A 53 3.71 22.34 19.56
C ALA A 53 4.25 21.27 20.52
N GLU A 54 3.80 20.02 20.39
CA GLU A 54 4.27 18.88 21.17
C GLU A 54 5.47 18.20 20.51
N ALA A 55 5.56 18.23 19.18
CA ALA A 55 6.66 17.61 18.45
C ALA A 55 7.97 18.43 18.52
N LEU A 56 7.87 19.76 18.43
CA LEU A 56 9.04 20.65 18.40
C LEU A 56 9.89 20.53 19.66
N GLY A 57 11.20 20.39 19.47
CA GLY A 57 12.19 20.25 20.54
C GLY A 57 12.27 18.84 21.15
N GLN A 58 11.30 17.96 20.90
CA GLN A 58 11.35 16.56 21.33
C GLN A 58 12.27 15.74 20.43
N ARG A 59 12.74 14.58 20.92
CA ARG A 59 13.52 13.68 20.06
C ARG A 59 12.59 13.03 19.04
N CYS A 60 13.03 12.92 17.79
CA CYS A 60 12.23 12.27 16.75
C CYS A 60 11.82 10.83 17.13
N SER A 61 12.66 10.10 17.87
CA SER A 61 12.34 8.76 18.39
C SER A 61 11.15 8.73 19.37
N GLU A 62 10.98 9.79 20.16
CA GLU A 62 9.90 9.90 21.16
C GLU A 62 8.57 10.26 20.51
N VAL A 63 8.63 11.06 19.43
CA VAL A 63 7.47 11.51 18.64
C VAL A 63 6.94 10.38 17.76
N PHE A 64 7.78 9.76 16.95
CA PHE A 64 7.32 8.82 15.93
C PHE A 64 7.16 7.37 16.41
N ARG A 65 7.73 7.04 17.59
CA ARG A 65 7.65 5.70 18.25
C ARG A 65 7.72 4.51 17.27
N SER A 66 8.48 4.68 16.18
CA SER A 66 8.47 3.77 15.03
C SER A 66 9.51 2.68 15.24
N SER A 67 9.22 1.48 14.73
CA SER A 67 10.19 0.38 14.64
C SER A 67 11.47 0.74 13.86
N MET A 68 11.50 1.89 13.20
CA MET A 68 12.67 2.41 12.47
C MET A 68 13.65 3.18 13.35
N CYS A 69 13.35 3.51 14.61
CA CYS A 69 14.19 4.42 15.41
C CYS A 69 15.38 3.76 16.15
N GLU A 70 15.66 2.48 15.94
CA GLU A 70 16.82 1.79 16.51
C GLU A 70 17.95 1.60 15.48
N ALA A 71 18.44 0.37 15.25
CA ALA A 71 19.63 0.10 14.43
C ALA A 71 19.50 0.53 12.94
N GLU A 72 18.28 0.81 12.47
CA GLU A 72 17.99 1.06 11.05
C GLU A 72 17.36 2.43 10.75
N CYS A 73 17.52 3.43 11.62
CA CYS A 73 17.00 4.78 11.37
C CYS A 73 17.51 5.35 10.04
N ALA A 74 16.58 5.68 9.12
CA ALA A 74 16.91 6.22 7.79
C ALA A 74 17.69 7.54 7.91
N LEU A 75 17.23 8.42 8.79
CA LEU A 75 17.90 9.68 9.09
C LEU A 75 19.28 9.47 9.72
N GLY A 76 19.39 8.47 10.61
CA GLY A 76 20.63 7.90 11.15
C GLY A 76 21.66 7.59 10.08
N ARG A 77 21.26 6.81 9.08
CA ARG A 77 22.13 6.40 7.97
C ARG A 77 22.52 7.58 7.08
N THR A 78 21.59 8.48 6.79
CA THR A 78 21.86 9.66 5.97
C THR A 78 22.84 10.61 6.64
N LEU A 79 22.71 10.86 7.95
CA LEU A 79 23.65 11.72 8.67
C LEU A 79 25.04 11.09 8.81
N LYS A 80 25.13 9.76 8.97
CA LYS A 80 26.42 9.04 9.02
C LYS A 80 27.13 8.98 7.66
N THR A 81 26.39 8.72 6.59
CA THR A 81 26.98 8.47 5.25
C THR A 81 27.05 9.72 4.39
N GLY A 82 26.30 10.76 4.74
CA GLY A 82 26.11 11.94 3.89
C GLY A 82 25.22 11.71 2.66
N LYS A 83 24.72 10.47 2.44
CA LYS A 83 23.93 10.10 1.26
C LYS A 83 22.44 10.09 1.61
N PRO A 84 21.57 10.70 0.78
CA PRO A 84 20.13 10.66 1.00
C PRO A 84 19.59 9.24 0.79
N ILE A 85 18.57 8.88 1.57
CA ILE A 85 17.76 7.68 1.31
C ILE A 85 16.46 8.16 0.68
N ILE A 86 16.00 7.48 -0.37
CA ILE A 86 14.78 7.86 -1.10
C ILE A 86 13.82 6.67 -1.13
N GLY A 87 12.56 6.92 -0.78
CA GLY A 87 11.46 5.98 -0.99
C GLY A 87 11.52 4.71 -0.15
N ARG A 88 12.21 4.73 1.00
CA ARG A 88 12.30 3.55 1.87
C ARG A 88 10.93 3.27 2.51
N ALA A 89 10.37 2.10 2.25
CA ALA A 89 9.12 1.68 2.86
C ALA A 89 9.31 1.39 4.36
N GLY A 90 8.29 1.73 5.15
CA GLY A 90 8.23 1.46 6.59
C GLY A 90 6.85 1.78 7.15
N PHE A 91 6.74 1.89 8.46
CA PHE A 91 5.51 2.32 9.13
C PHE A 91 5.81 3.23 10.31
N ILE A 92 4.86 4.11 10.62
CA ILE A 92 4.82 4.86 11.88
C ILE A 92 3.65 4.34 12.73
N VAL A 93 3.70 4.64 14.01
CA VAL A 93 2.60 4.37 14.93
C VAL A 93 2.04 5.72 15.36
N ASP A 94 0.76 5.96 15.10
CA ASP A 94 0.10 7.21 15.51
C ASP A 94 -0.22 7.26 17.02
N ALA A 95 -0.80 8.37 17.47
CA ALA A 95 -1.18 8.57 18.86
C ALA A 95 -2.18 7.52 19.38
N GLU A 96 -3.01 6.96 18.49
CA GLU A 96 -3.98 5.90 18.80
C GLU A 96 -3.39 4.48 18.72
N GLY A 97 -2.11 4.33 18.37
CA GLY A 97 -1.44 3.03 18.27
C GLY A 97 -1.65 2.30 16.93
N ARG A 98 -2.24 2.95 15.93
CA ARG A 98 -2.45 2.38 14.59
C ARG A 98 -1.16 2.47 13.78
N ARG A 99 -0.89 1.44 12.99
CA ARG A 99 0.26 1.40 12.08
C ARG A 99 -0.12 2.05 10.76
N ILE A 100 0.56 3.13 10.41
CA ILE A 100 0.37 3.84 9.14
C ILE A 100 1.54 3.48 8.23
N PRO A 101 1.29 2.84 7.07
CA PRO A 101 2.33 2.54 6.09
C PRO A 101 2.85 3.85 5.48
N ILE A 102 4.16 4.00 5.43
CA ILE A 102 4.78 5.21 4.90
C ILE A 102 5.96 4.91 3.97
N SER A 103 6.25 5.87 3.08
CA SER A 103 7.49 5.92 2.32
C SER A 103 8.35 7.08 2.82
N VAL A 104 9.54 6.77 3.33
CA VAL A 104 10.47 7.72 3.96
C VAL A 104 11.59 8.11 3.00
N SER A 105 11.88 9.40 2.93
CA SER A 105 13.07 9.95 2.27
C SER A 105 13.78 10.92 3.18
N THR A 106 15.12 10.93 3.15
CA THR A 106 15.94 11.69 4.08
C THR A 106 17.02 12.47 3.34
N ALA A 107 17.36 13.64 3.87
CA ALA A 107 18.39 14.51 3.34
C ALA A 107 19.22 15.12 4.48
N VAL A 108 20.48 15.44 4.19
CA VAL A 108 21.35 16.17 5.12
C VAL A 108 21.07 17.67 4.99
N LEU A 109 20.83 18.33 6.12
CA LEU A 109 20.74 19.79 6.18
C LEU A 109 22.13 20.37 6.44
N ARG A 110 22.49 21.40 5.67
CA ARG A 110 23.77 22.11 5.80
C ARG A 110 23.54 23.57 6.14
N ASP A 111 24.40 24.12 6.98
CA ASP A 111 24.42 25.56 7.26
C ASP A 111 25.03 26.35 6.09
N ALA A 112 24.99 27.69 6.18
CA ALA A 112 25.57 28.58 5.17
C ALA A 112 27.09 28.40 4.96
N ARG A 113 27.78 27.70 5.87
CA ARG A 113 29.21 27.37 5.79
C ARG A 113 29.44 25.96 5.25
N GLY A 114 28.40 25.26 4.81
CA GLY A 114 28.46 23.90 4.27
C GLY A 114 28.59 22.79 5.31
N ARG A 115 28.58 23.11 6.60
CA ARG A 115 28.67 22.13 7.69
C ARG A 115 27.32 21.46 7.91
N VAL A 116 27.34 20.19 8.30
CA VAL A 116 26.11 19.46 8.61
C VAL A 116 25.46 20.09 9.85
N ALA A 117 24.26 20.63 9.68
CA ALA A 117 23.47 21.27 10.72
C ALA A 117 22.41 20.32 11.31
N GLY A 118 22.10 19.23 10.60
CA GLY A 118 21.07 18.29 10.99
C GLY A 118 20.56 17.51 9.78
N GLY A 119 19.33 16.99 9.88
CA GLY A 119 18.70 16.19 8.84
C GLY A 119 17.27 16.64 8.57
N ALA A 120 16.81 16.41 7.35
CA ALA A 120 15.40 16.52 6.97
C ALA A 120 14.87 15.13 6.64
N GLU A 121 13.65 14.87 7.02
CA GLU A 121 12.94 13.66 6.66
C GLU A 121 11.56 14.05 6.11
N THR A 122 11.23 13.44 4.98
CA THR A 122 9.90 13.48 4.39
C THR A 122 9.29 12.09 4.44
N PHE A 123 8.02 12.01 4.80
CA PHE A 123 7.29 10.76 4.82
C PHE A 123 5.93 10.93 4.13
N ARG A 124 5.64 10.02 3.22
CA ARG A 124 4.37 9.95 2.50
C ARG A 124 3.51 8.85 3.09
N ASP A 125 2.25 9.17 3.42
CA ASP A 125 1.24 8.18 3.77
C ASP A 125 0.91 7.32 2.54
N MET A 126 1.08 6.01 2.69
CA MET A 126 0.86 5.03 1.64
C MET A 126 -0.46 4.25 1.84
N SER A 127 -1.28 4.61 2.83
CA SER A 127 -2.50 3.89 3.21
C SER A 127 -3.48 3.75 2.05
N GLU A 128 -3.74 4.84 1.32
CA GLU A 128 -4.64 4.82 0.17
C GLU A 128 -4.09 3.95 -0.97
N ILE A 129 -2.78 4.04 -1.22
CA ILE A 129 -2.11 3.23 -2.25
C ILE A 129 -2.14 1.75 -1.88
N GLU A 130 -1.92 1.41 -0.62
CA GLU A 130 -2.03 0.04 -0.12
C GLU A 130 -3.48 -0.47 -0.18
N ALA A 131 -4.47 0.34 0.20
CA ALA A 131 -5.88 -0.01 0.09
C ALA A 131 -6.30 -0.27 -1.36
N LEU A 132 -5.91 0.61 -2.29
CA LEU A 132 -6.16 0.43 -3.73
C LEU A 132 -5.43 -0.80 -4.29
N ARG A 133 -4.20 -1.06 -3.86
CA ARG A 133 -3.47 -2.28 -4.21
C ARG A 133 -4.16 -3.53 -3.67
N GLN A 134 -4.68 -3.49 -2.46
CA GLN A 134 -5.46 -4.59 -1.88
C GLN A 134 -6.79 -4.79 -2.63
N GLU A 135 -7.48 -3.72 -3.04
CA GLU A 135 -8.69 -3.83 -3.85
C GLU A 135 -8.40 -4.46 -5.22
N LEU A 136 -7.29 -4.08 -5.84
CA LEU A 136 -6.82 -4.65 -7.10
C LEU A 136 -6.35 -6.10 -6.93
N ALA A 137 -5.61 -6.40 -5.88
CA ALA A 137 -5.16 -7.76 -5.53
C ALA A 137 -6.34 -8.68 -5.15
N GLY A 138 -7.42 -8.12 -4.62
CA GLY A 138 -8.68 -8.82 -4.38
C GLY A 138 -9.32 -9.34 -5.66
N ARG A 139 -8.95 -8.85 -6.85
CA ARG A 139 -9.36 -9.39 -8.16
C ARG A 139 -8.27 -10.33 -8.68
N VAL A 140 -8.31 -11.60 -8.29
CA VAL A 140 -7.47 -12.63 -8.90
C VAL A 140 -8.04 -12.93 -10.29
N ARG A 141 -7.16 -12.88 -11.31
CA ARG A 141 -7.51 -13.27 -12.69
C ARG A 141 -6.73 -14.49 -13.09
N LEU A 142 -7.42 -15.46 -13.70
CA LEU A 142 -6.83 -16.67 -14.25
C LEU A 142 -7.45 -16.92 -15.63
N GLY A 143 -6.76 -16.46 -16.67
CA GLY A 143 -7.39 -16.29 -18.00
C GLY A 143 -8.54 -15.28 -17.94
N ASP A 144 -9.71 -15.68 -18.43
CA ASP A 144 -10.94 -14.86 -18.43
C ASP A 144 -11.72 -14.93 -17.11
N LEU A 145 -11.32 -15.80 -16.17
CA LEU A 145 -11.94 -15.85 -14.85
C LEU A 145 -11.47 -14.69 -13.99
N SER A 146 -12.41 -13.99 -13.35
CA SER A 146 -12.10 -13.01 -12.31
C SER A 146 -13.05 -13.18 -11.13
N SER A 147 -12.52 -13.11 -9.91
CA SER A 147 -13.34 -13.21 -8.70
C SER A 147 -12.72 -12.42 -7.54
N ARG A 148 -13.61 -11.96 -6.65
CA ARG A 148 -13.28 -11.33 -5.36
C ARG A 148 -13.49 -12.27 -4.16
N SER A 149 -14.04 -13.46 -4.39
CA SER A 149 -14.34 -14.43 -3.33
C SER A 149 -13.09 -15.20 -2.90
N PRO A 150 -12.71 -15.20 -1.60
CA PRO A 150 -11.59 -16.00 -1.11
C PRO A 150 -11.74 -17.51 -1.36
N LEU A 151 -12.98 -18.02 -1.42
CA LEU A 151 -13.24 -19.42 -1.78
C LEU A 151 -12.92 -19.69 -3.25
N MET A 152 -13.24 -18.75 -4.15
CA MET A 152 -12.90 -18.87 -5.57
C MET A 152 -11.41 -18.72 -5.82
N GLN A 153 -10.69 -17.95 -4.99
CA GLN A 153 -9.23 -17.88 -5.07
C GLN A 153 -8.59 -19.26 -4.85
N ARG A 154 -9.06 -20.02 -3.86
CA ARG A 154 -8.59 -21.42 -3.65
C ARG A 154 -8.86 -22.32 -4.85
N VAL A 155 -9.99 -22.11 -5.55
CA VAL A 155 -10.28 -22.83 -6.80
C VAL A 155 -9.27 -22.41 -7.88
N PHE A 156 -9.00 -21.12 -8.04
CA PHE A 156 -8.00 -20.63 -9.00
C PHE A 156 -6.60 -21.19 -8.72
N ASP A 157 -6.22 -21.36 -7.46
CA ASP A 157 -4.92 -21.92 -7.08
C ASP A 157 -4.73 -23.38 -7.50
N ILE A 158 -5.81 -24.19 -7.49
CA ILE A 158 -5.75 -25.61 -7.87
C ILE A 158 -5.93 -25.85 -9.37
N LEU A 159 -6.53 -24.90 -10.11
CA LEU A 159 -6.83 -25.06 -11.54
C LEU A 159 -5.60 -25.39 -12.41
N PRO A 160 -4.42 -24.76 -12.24
CA PRO A 160 -3.23 -25.11 -13.01
C PRO A 160 -2.78 -26.57 -12.81
N ALA A 161 -2.86 -27.07 -11.56
CA ALA A 161 -2.50 -28.45 -11.26
C ALA A 161 -3.50 -29.44 -11.88
N ILE A 162 -4.80 -29.11 -11.84
CA ILE A 162 -5.84 -29.89 -12.51
C ILE A 162 -5.62 -29.88 -14.04
N ALA A 163 -5.31 -28.73 -14.63
CA ALA A 163 -5.10 -28.58 -16.06
C ALA A 163 -3.88 -29.36 -16.58
N ALA A 164 -2.84 -29.51 -15.74
CA ALA A 164 -1.69 -30.34 -16.06
C ALA A 164 -1.97 -31.85 -15.97
N SER A 165 -3.08 -32.25 -15.35
CA SER A 165 -3.47 -33.66 -15.18
C SER A 165 -4.26 -34.19 -16.38
N ALA A 166 -4.20 -35.52 -16.57
CA ALA A 166 -5.03 -36.24 -17.53
C ALA A 166 -6.40 -36.68 -16.96
N SER A 167 -6.69 -36.37 -15.69
CA SER A 167 -7.93 -36.80 -15.01
C SER A 167 -9.19 -36.13 -15.57
N THR A 168 -10.31 -36.85 -15.51
CA THR A 168 -11.65 -36.32 -15.79
C THR A 168 -12.05 -35.31 -14.71
N VAL A 169 -12.58 -34.15 -15.12
CA VAL A 169 -12.98 -33.06 -14.21
C VAL A 169 -14.49 -32.83 -14.31
N LEU A 170 -15.17 -32.82 -13.17
CA LEU A 170 -16.58 -32.42 -13.05
C LEU A 170 -16.67 -31.01 -12.47
N VAL A 171 -17.30 -30.09 -13.20
CA VAL A 171 -17.55 -28.71 -12.73
C VAL A 171 -19.03 -28.54 -12.39
N ALA A 172 -19.34 -28.40 -11.10
CA ALA A 172 -20.71 -28.24 -10.60
C ALA A 172 -20.98 -26.80 -10.13
N GLY A 173 -22.25 -26.41 -10.12
CA GLY A 173 -22.69 -25.08 -9.67
C GLY A 173 -23.99 -24.64 -10.33
N GLU A 174 -24.61 -23.59 -9.80
CA GLU A 174 -25.86 -23.01 -10.31
C GLU A 174 -25.70 -22.41 -11.71
N THR A 175 -26.82 -22.17 -12.39
CA THR A 175 -26.82 -21.50 -13.71
C THR A 175 -26.24 -20.09 -13.58
N GLY A 176 -25.32 -19.72 -14.47
CA GLY A 176 -24.69 -18.39 -14.47
C GLY A 176 -23.44 -18.24 -13.60
N THR A 177 -22.98 -19.27 -12.88
CA THR A 177 -21.78 -19.19 -12.02
C THR A 177 -20.44 -19.30 -12.77
N GLY A 178 -20.45 -19.31 -14.10
CA GLY A 178 -19.23 -19.33 -14.91
C GLY A 178 -18.59 -20.71 -15.10
N LYS A 179 -19.34 -21.82 -14.95
CA LYS A 179 -18.85 -23.19 -15.18
C LYS A 179 -18.16 -23.38 -16.53
N GLU A 180 -18.69 -22.77 -17.58
CA GLU A 180 -18.09 -22.82 -18.93
C GLU A 180 -16.72 -22.12 -18.97
N LEU A 181 -16.61 -20.95 -18.33
CA LEU A 181 -15.34 -20.24 -18.22
C LEU A 181 -14.30 -21.10 -17.50
N VAL A 182 -14.69 -21.81 -16.44
CA VAL A 182 -13.80 -22.75 -15.73
C VAL A 182 -13.31 -23.86 -16.66
N ALA A 183 -14.20 -24.48 -17.44
CA ALA A 183 -13.81 -25.53 -18.40
C ALA A 183 -12.84 -25.01 -19.48
N ARG A 184 -13.11 -23.81 -20.03
CA ARG A 184 -12.23 -23.16 -21.01
C ARG A 184 -10.86 -22.82 -20.42
N THR A 185 -10.85 -22.33 -19.20
CA THR A 185 -9.60 -22.01 -18.48
C THR A 185 -8.76 -23.26 -18.25
N ILE A 186 -9.35 -24.38 -17.82
CA ILE A 186 -8.65 -25.67 -17.69
C ILE A 186 -8.03 -26.06 -19.03
N HIS A 187 -8.78 -26.00 -20.12
CA HIS A 187 -8.27 -26.31 -21.45
C HIS A 187 -7.08 -25.42 -21.83
N SER A 188 -7.20 -24.10 -21.67
CA SER A 188 -6.16 -23.13 -22.03
C SER A 188 -4.85 -23.31 -21.25
N LEU A 189 -4.92 -23.80 -20.00
CA LEU A 189 -3.76 -24.04 -19.14
C LEU A 189 -3.18 -25.45 -19.30
N SER A 190 -3.90 -26.34 -19.98
CA SER A 190 -3.49 -27.73 -20.14
C SER A 190 -2.45 -27.91 -21.27
N PRO A 191 -1.73 -29.05 -21.29
CA PRO A 191 -0.92 -29.45 -22.44
C PRO A 191 -1.72 -29.61 -23.75
N ARG A 192 -3.06 -29.68 -23.68
CA ARG A 192 -3.96 -29.84 -24.84
C ARG A 192 -4.45 -28.50 -25.41
N ARG A 193 -3.98 -27.36 -24.89
CA ARG A 193 -4.45 -26.01 -25.24
C ARG A 193 -4.47 -25.70 -26.74
N ASP A 194 -3.59 -26.32 -27.52
CA ASP A 194 -3.46 -26.10 -28.96
C ASP A 194 -4.42 -26.98 -29.79
N GLY A 195 -5.12 -27.92 -29.13
CA GLY A 195 -6.17 -28.74 -29.72
C GLY A 195 -7.56 -28.08 -29.69
N PRO A 196 -8.56 -28.68 -30.37
CA PRO A 196 -9.91 -28.15 -30.38
C PRO A 196 -10.62 -28.31 -29.03
N PHE A 197 -11.22 -27.23 -28.54
CA PHE A 197 -12.17 -27.27 -27.42
C PHE A 197 -13.58 -27.55 -27.96
N VAL A 198 -14.06 -28.79 -27.76
CA VAL A 198 -15.40 -29.21 -28.20
C VAL A 198 -16.38 -29.12 -27.04
N ALA A 199 -17.30 -28.16 -27.09
CA ALA A 199 -18.38 -28.02 -26.12
C ALA A 199 -19.61 -28.77 -26.62
N VAL A 200 -20.07 -29.76 -25.86
CA VAL A 200 -21.29 -30.54 -26.18
C VAL A 200 -22.37 -30.21 -25.15
N ASN A 201 -23.53 -29.74 -25.61
CA ASN A 201 -24.68 -29.50 -24.74
C ASN A 201 -25.54 -30.77 -24.64
N CYS A 202 -25.34 -31.56 -23.59
CA CYS A 202 -26.07 -32.80 -23.36
C CYS A 202 -27.58 -32.61 -23.14
N ALA A 203 -28.04 -31.41 -22.76
CA ALA A 203 -29.48 -31.15 -22.58
C ALA A 203 -30.26 -31.08 -23.91
N ALA A 204 -29.56 -30.98 -25.04
CA ALA A 204 -30.16 -30.92 -26.38
C ALA A 204 -30.09 -32.26 -27.14
N LEU A 205 -29.54 -33.31 -26.52
CA LEU A 205 -29.39 -34.63 -27.13
C LEU A 205 -30.42 -35.60 -26.53
N PRO A 206 -31.08 -36.45 -27.34
CA PRO A 206 -31.94 -37.52 -26.84
C PRO A 206 -31.14 -38.49 -25.97
N ASP A 207 -31.70 -38.92 -24.83
CA ASP A 207 -31.04 -39.82 -23.86
C ASP A 207 -30.43 -41.07 -24.53
N THR A 208 -31.14 -41.64 -25.50
CA THR A 208 -30.72 -42.83 -26.26
C THR A 208 -29.47 -42.62 -27.12
N LEU A 209 -29.22 -41.40 -27.59
CA LEU A 209 -28.06 -41.02 -28.40
C LEU A 209 -26.83 -40.73 -27.53
N LEU A 210 -27.06 -40.30 -26.28
CA LEU A 210 -26.01 -40.01 -25.31
C LEU A 210 -25.37 -41.29 -24.77
N GLU A 211 -26.18 -42.32 -24.49
CA GLU A 211 -25.68 -43.62 -24.03
C GLU A 211 -24.84 -44.32 -25.09
N SER A 212 -25.32 -44.39 -26.35
CA SER A 212 -24.64 -45.11 -27.43
C SER A 212 -23.31 -44.50 -27.87
N GLU A 213 -23.15 -43.16 -27.78
CA GLU A 213 -21.93 -42.49 -28.23
C GLU A 213 -20.86 -42.34 -27.13
N LEU A 214 -21.25 -42.20 -25.86
CA LEU A 214 -20.30 -41.99 -24.76
C LEU A 214 -19.89 -43.28 -24.04
N PHE A 215 -20.75 -44.30 -24.03
CA PHE A 215 -20.51 -45.55 -23.33
C PHE A 215 -20.39 -46.77 -24.25
N GLY A 216 -20.79 -46.62 -25.53
CA GLY A 216 -20.74 -47.67 -26.56
C GLY A 216 -21.98 -48.54 -26.56
#